data_AF-A0A542ZU98-F1
#
_entry.id   AF-A0A542ZU98-F1
#
_cell.length_a   1.000
_cell.length_b   1.000
_cell.length_c   1.000
_cell.angle_alpha   90.00
_cell.angle_beta   90.00
_cell.angle_gamma   90.00
#
_symmetry.space_group_name_H-M   'P 1'
#
loop_
_entity.id
_entity.type
_entity.pdbx_description
1 polymer ?
#
loop_
_entity_poly.entity_id
_entity_poly.type
_entity_poly.pdbx_seq_one_letter_code
_entity_poly.pdbx_strand_id
1 'polypeptide(L)'
;MAGATGRTSTPLPAHAGKALTVTVTASATGRTSVTTTLTAGTIAKAAIKITGKPVIKKGKKKVTKKTVIEVGTKLTVTKAKATATGAKVKVTYQWYIGSKKVAGKNGKKATYKVTRKATAKKLAVKVTYTATGHTTTTTTTAKTPKVRR
;
A
#
# COMPACT_ATOMS: atom_id res chain seq x y z
N MET A 1 9.04 -0.84 26.84
CA MET A 1 9.80 -1.58 25.81
C MET A 1 10.92 -2.27 26.55
N ALA A 2 10.83 -3.60 26.68
CA ALA A 2 11.76 -4.38 27.50
C ALA A 2 13.07 -4.63 26.76
N GLY A 3 14.18 -4.30 27.43
CA GLY A 3 15.50 -4.93 27.34
C GLY A 3 16.06 -5.24 25.95
N ALA A 4 16.71 -4.25 25.34
CA ALA A 4 17.78 -4.52 24.38
C ALA A 4 19.12 -4.20 25.06
N THR A 5 19.75 -5.21 25.66
CA THR A 5 21.09 -5.14 26.29
C THR A 5 22.24 -5.27 25.28
N GLY A 6 22.03 -4.85 24.02
CA GLY A 6 23.05 -4.85 22.96
C GLY A 6 23.44 -3.44 22.55
N ARG A 7 24.75 -3.15 22.45
CA ARG A 7 25.32 -1.85 21.99
C ARG A 7 24.85 -1.43 20.59
N THR A 8 24.21 -2.34 19.85
CA THR A 8 23.57 -2.11 18.55
C THR A 8 22.19 -2.76 18.54
N SER A 9 21.15 -1.97 18.28
CA SER A 9 19.81 -2.49 18.03
C SER A 9 19.37 -1.99 16.65
N THR A 10 19.30 -2.90 15.68
CA THR A 10 18.84 -2.56 14.33
C THR A 10 17.33 -2.32 14.40
N PRO A 11 16.82 -1.08 14.24
CA PRO A 11 15.41 -0.82 14.38
C PRO A 11 14.61 -1.58 13.31
N LEU A 12 13.76 -2.52 13.75
CA LEU A 12 12.87 -3.23 12.83
C LEU A 12 11.84 -2.26 12.22
N PRO A 13 11.39 -2.48 10.96
CA PRO A 13 10.32 -1.71 10.32
C PRO A 13 9.03 -1.64 11.15
N ALA A 14 8.77 -2.64 12.01
CA ALA A 14 7.64 -2.66 12.93
C ALA A 14 7.63 -1.49 13.94
N HIS A 15 8.77 -0.86 14.19
CA HIS A 15 8.94 0.29 15.08
C HIS A 15 8.93 1.64 14.34
N ALA A 16 8.82 1.65 13.01
CA ALA A 16 8.84 2.89 12.25
C ALA A 16 7.66 3.82 12.62
N GLY A 17 7.99 5.09 12.85
CA GLY A 17 7.07 6.11 13.39
C GLY A 17 6.96 6.13 14.92
N LYS A 18 7.64 5.24 15.65
CA LYS A 18 7.80 5.36 17.11
C LYS A 18 9.14 6.03 17.43
N ALA A 19 9.16 6.84 18.49
CA ALA A 19 10.39 7.43 19.01
C ALA A 19 11.27 6.30 19.57
N LEU A 20 12.52 6.24 19.12
CA LEU A 20 13.48 5.32 19.71
C LEU A 20 14.09 6.00 20.94
N THR A 21 13.60 5.64 22.12
CA THR A 21 14.14 6.08 23.40
C THR A 21 15.09 5.01 23.94
N VAL A 22 16.33 5.39 24.20
CA VAL A 22 17.31 4.53 24.88
C VAL A 22 17.48 5.05 26.30
N THR A 23 17.14 4.24 27.28
CA THR A 23 17.42 4.51 28.69
C THR A 23 18.75 3.87 29.06
N VAL A 24 19.74 4.69 29.38
CA VAL A 24 21.03 4.24 29.93
C VAL A 24 20.97 4.42 31.43
N THR A 25 21.06 3.33 32.19
CA THR A 25 21.17 3.36 33.65
C THR A 25 22.60 3.02 34.03
N ALA A 26 23.32 3.99 34.57
CA ALA A 26 24.64 3.79 35.15
C ALA A 26 24.50 3.63 36.67
N SER A 27 24.95 2.50 37.20
CA SER A 27 24.87 2.17 38.62
C SER A 27 26.23 1.66 39.10
N ALA A 28 26.73 2.23 40.20
CA ALA A 28 27.99 1.86 40.85
C ALA A 28 27.74 1.54 42.33
N THR A 29 28.38 0.50 42.85
CA THR A 29 28.21 0.05 44.25
C THR A 29 28.51 1.19 45.22
N GLY A 30 27.53 1.55 46.06
CA GLY A 30 27.62 2.68 47.01
C GLY A 30 27.17 4.06 46.47
N ARG A 31 26.61 4.15 45.26
CA ARG A 31 26.03 5.40 44.69
C ARG A 31 24.62 5.18 44.14
N THR A 32 23.79 6.23 44.15
CA THR A 32 22.47 6.27 43.50
C THR A 32 22.60 6.11 41.99
N SER A 33 21.87 5.16 41.41
CA SER A 33 21.83 4.92 39.97
C SER A 33 21.32 6.15 39.21
N VAL A 34 22.08 6.62 38.22
CA VAL A 34 21.66 7.73 37.34
C VAL A 34 21.12 7.13 36.06
N THR A 35 19.91 7.53 35.68
CA THR A 35 19.27 7.11 34.42
C THR A 35 19.20 8.29 33.47
N THR A 36 19.87 8.19 32.33
CA THR A 36 19.81 9.18 31.25
C THR A 36 19.04 8.59 30.08
N THR A 37 17.99 9.28 29.66
CA THR A 37 17.20 8.88 28.49
C THR A 37 17.67 9.68 27.28
N LEU A 38 18.22 8.99 26.28
CA LEU A 38 18.62 9.56 25.00
C LEU A 38 17.54 9.27 23.96
N THR A 39 17.04 10.31 23.31
CA THR A 39 16.06 10.15 22.21
C THR A 39 16.83 10.10 20.89
N ALA A 40 16.94 8.93 20.28
CA ALA A 40 17.69 8.71 19.04
C ALA A 40 16.93 9.16 17.77
N GLY A 41 15.83 9.91 17.92
CA GLY A 41 14.98 10.37 16.83
C GLY A 41 13.90 9.36 16.40
N THR A 42 13.20 9.70 15.32
CA THR A 42 12.09 8.91 14.78
C THR A 42 12.61 7.89 13.77
N ILE A 43 12.26 6.61 13.94
CA ILE A 43 12.62 5.58 12.96
C ILE A 43 11.90 5.88 11.64
N ALA A 44 12.69 6.12 10.58
CA ALA A 44 12.18 6.41 9.24
C ALA A 44 11.34 5.25 8.69
N LYS A 45 10.28 5.58 7.94
CA LYS A 45 9.43 4.57 7.28
C LYS A 45 10.17 3.96 6.09
N ALA A 46 10.19 2.63 6.03
CA ALA A 46 10.78 1.92 4.89
C ALA A 46 9.87 1.99 3.64
N ALA A 47 10.43 1.91 2.45
CA ALA A 47 9.63 1.89 1.21
C ALA A 47 8.96 0.51 1.00
N ILE A 48 7.78 0.49 0.36
CA ILE A 48 7.16 -0.75 -0.14
C ILE A 48 7.71 -1.02 -1.54
N LYS A 49 8.34 -2.18 -1.76
CA LYS A 49 8.84 -2.59 -3.06
C LYS A 49 7.70 -3.12 -3.92
N ILE A 50 7.40 -2.44 -5.03
CA ILE A 50 6.38 -2.86 -6.01
C ILE A 50 7.07 -3.39 -7.26
N THR A 51 6.84 -4.66 -7.59
CA THR A 51 7.34 -5.30 -8.80
C THR A 51 6.20 -5.51 -9.80
N GLY A 52 6.33 -4.89 -10.97
CA GLY A 52 5.34 -4.92 -12.04
C GLY A 52 4.29 -3.82 -11.95
N LYS A 53 3.28 -3.89 -12.82
CA LYS A 53 2.17 -2.92 -12.87
C LYS A 53 0.84 -3.64 -12.66
N PRO A 54 -0.11 -3.04 -11.92
CA PRO A 54 -1.45 -3.59 -11.85
C PRO A 54 -2.09 -3.54 -13.24
N VAL A 55 -2.84 -4.59 -13.57
CA VAL A 55 -3.48 -4.74 -14.89
C VAL A 55 -4.96 -5.04 -14.75
N ILE A 56 -5.76 -4.46 -15.64
CA ILE A 56 -7.19 -4.80 -15.76
C ILE A 56 -7.30 -6.00 -16.72
N LYS A 57 -8.13 -6.98 -16.35
CA LYS A 57 -8.46 -8.17 -17.12
C LYS A 57 -9.95 -8.24 -17.40
N LYS A 58 -10.31 -8.74 -18.58
CA LYS A 58 -11.67 -9.19 -18.96
C LYS A 58 -11.62 -10.71 -18.97
N GLY A 59 -12.23 -11.35 -17.97
CA GLY A 59 -12.02 -12.78 -17.72
C GLY A 59 -10.54 -13.09 -17.45
N LYS A 60 -9.98 -14.06 -18.18
CA LYS A 60 -8.56 -14.45 -18.06
C LYS A 60 -7.60 -13.54 -18.85
N LYS A 61 -8.10 -12.74 -19.81
CA LYS A 61 -7.29 -11.95 -20.74
C LYS A 61 -7.04 -10.54 -20.23
N LYS A 62 -5.82 -10.02 -20.42
CA LYS A 62 -5.45 -8.63 -20.14
C LYS A 62 -6.19 -7.69 -21.08
N VAL A 63 -6.74 -6.60 -20.54
CA VAL A 63 -7.33 -5.53 -21.34
C VAL A 63 -6.23 -4.74 -22.02
N THR A 64 -6.34 -4.61 -23.34
CA THR A 64 -5.47 -3.80 -24.20
C THR A 64 -6.31 -2.76 -24.94
N LYS A 65 -5.66 -1.89 -25.74
CA LYS A 65 -6.37 -0.89 -26.55
C LYS A 65 -7.37 -1.50 -27.54
N LYS A 66 -7.16 -2.75 -27.97
CA LYS A 66 -8.02 -3.48 -28.91
C LYS A 66 -9.19 -4.22 -28.23
N THR A 67 -9.22 -4.28 -26.89
CA THR A 67 -10.24 -5.06 -26.17
C THR A 67 -11.59 -4.34 -26.18
N VAL A 68 -12.63 -5.02 -26.66
CA VAL A 68 -14.00 -4.50 -26.58
C VAL A 68 -14.57 -4.69 -25.18
N ILE A 69 -15.03 -3.59 -24.56
CA ILE A 69 -15.65 -3.58 -23.23
C ILE A 69 -17.06 -3.02 -23.39
N GLU A 70 -18.05 -3.77 -22.94
CA GLU A 70 -19.47 -3.40 -23.03
C GLU A 70 -20.08 -3.21 -21.64
N VAL A 71 -21.19 -2.49 -21.58
CA VAL A 71 -21.96 -2.35 -20.34
C VAL A 71 -22.35 -3.74 -19.83
N GLY A 72 -22.26 -3.95 -18.52
CA GLY A 72 -22.52 -5.25 -17.89
C GLY A 72 -21.29 -6.17 -17.83
N THR A 73 -20.22 -5.90 -18.60
CA THR A 73 -18.98 -6.68 -18.55
C THR A 73 -18.37 -6.65 -17.15
N LYS A 74 -17.93 -7.80 -16.63
CA LYS A 74 -17.15 -7.87 -15.39
C LYS A 74 -15.65 -7.75 -15.69
N LEU A 75 -15.00 -6.76 -15.08
CA LEU A 75 -13.57 -6.55 -15.15
C LEU A 75 -12.92 -6.89 -13.81
N THR A 76 -11.69 -7.41 -13.85
CA THR A 76 -10.91 -7.81 -12.68
C THR A 76 -9.54 -7.15 -12.71
N VAL A 77 -9.09 -6.61 -11.59
CA VAL A 77 -7.76 -6.03 -11.44
C VAL A 77 -6.83 -7.07 -10.83
N THR A 78 -5.72 -7.30 -11.51
CA THR A 78 -4.59 -8.04 -10.94
C THR A 78 -3.64 -7.01 -10.32
N LYS A 79 -3.40 -7.12 -9.01
CA LYS A 79 -2.42 -6.29 -8.28
C LYS A 79 -0.99 -6.62 -8.74
N ALA A 80 -0.11 -5.62 -8.71
CA ALA A 80 1.33 -5.85 -8.79
C ALA A 80 1.83 -6.58 -7.53
N LYS A 81 2.96 -7.28 -7.64
CA LYS A 81 3.63 -7.92 -6.50
C LYS A 81 4.17 -6.81 -5.60
N ALA A 82 3.83 -6.85 -4.32
CA ALA A 82 4.25 -5.86 -3.35
C ALA A 82 4.88 -6.56 -2.15
N THR A 83 6.07 -6.10 -1.76
CA THR A 83 6.84 -6.69 -0.66
C THR A 83 7.22 -5.59 0.32
N ALA A 84 6.95 -5.85 1.59
CA ALA A 84 7.32 -5.02 2.72
C ALA A 84 8.04 -5.92 3.73
N THR A 85 9.28 -5.59 4.07
CA THR A 85 10.10 -6.41 4.97
C THR A 85 9.53 -6.37 6.38
N GLY A 86 9.19 -7.52 6.95
CA GLY A 86 8.66 -7.61 8.32
C GLY A 86 7.22 -7.11 8.50
N ALA A 87 6.49 -6.82 7.42
CA ALA A 87 5.10 -6.32 7.50
C ALA A 87 4.19 -6.91 6.41
N LYS A 88 2.91 -7.09 6.74
CA LYS A 88 1.89 -7.51 5.75
C LYS A 88 1.44 -6.32 4.91
N VAL A 89 1.55 -6.43 3.60
CA VAL A 89 1.06 -5.40 2.66
C VAL A 89 -0.46 -5.50 2.52
N LYS A 90 -1.16 -4.44 2.91
CA LYS A 90 -2.58 -4.23 2.63
C LYS A 90 -2.73 -3.54 1.27
N VAL A 91 -3.69 -4.01 0.48
CA VAL A 91 -3.96 -3.49 -0.86
C VAL A 91 -5.40 -3.02 -0.93
N THR A 92 -5.59 -1.77 -1.34
CA THR A 92 -6.91 -1.21 -1.61
C THR A 92 -7.03 -0.77 -3.06
N TYR A 93 -8.25 -0.83 -3.58
CA TYR A 93 -8.56 -0.47 -4.96
C TYR A 93 -9.45 0.76 -4.98
N GLN A 94 -9.36 1.52 -6.06
CA GLN A 94 -10.28 2.61 -6.35
C GLN A 94 -10.50 2.66 -7.86
N TRP A 95 -11.68 2.26 -8.32
CA TRP A 95 -12.08 2.37 -9.72
C TRP A 95 -12.41 3.82 -10.07
N TYR A 96 -12.12 4.16 -11.32
CA TYR A 96 -12.39 5.45 -11.95
C TYR A 96 -13.07 5.23 -13.30
N ILE A 97 -14.08 6.05 -13.58
CA ILE A 97 -14.77 6.16 -14.85
C ILE A 97 -14.43 7.52 -15.44
N GLY A 98 -13.59 7.55 -16.47
CA GLY A 98 -12.97 8.78 -16.95
C GLY A 98 -12.11 9.40 -15.86
N SER A 99 -12.49 10.58 -15.40
CA SER A 99 -11.89 11.29 -14.27
C SER A 99 -12.64 11.11 -12.95
N LYS A 100 -13.84 10.51 -12.96
CA LYS A 100 -14.69 10.39 -11.76
C LYS A 100 -14.39 9.10 -11.01
N LYS A 101 -14.15 9.20 -9.69
CA LYS A 101 -14.03 8.02 -8.82
C LYS A 101 -15.36 7.29 -8.70
N VAL A 102 -15.34 5.97 -8.73
CA VAL A 102 -16.50 5.13 -8.43
C VAL A 102 -16.71 5.11 -6.91
N ALA A 103 -17.80 5.69 -6.44
CA ALA A 103 -18.12 5.72 -5.02
C ALA A 103 -18.56 4.34 -4.48
N GLY A 104 -18.49 4.19 -3.16
CA GLY A 104 -18.97 3.01 -2.45
C GLY A 104 -18.07 1.77 -2.57
N LYS A 105 -18.56 0.64 -2.04
CA LYS A 105 -17.82 -0.63 -1.99
C LYS A 105 -17.43 -1.14 -3.37
N ASN A 106 -18.26 -0.90 -4.40
CA ASN A 106 -17.99 -1.36 -5.77
C ASN A 106 -16.76 -0.68 -6.39
N GLY A 107 -16.46 0.57 -6.01
CA GLY A 107 -15.22 1.22 -6.41
C GLY A 107 -13.99 0.67 -5.70
N LYS A 108 -14.16 -0.03 -4.57
CA LYS A 108 -13.06 -0.51 -3.73
C LYS A 108 -12.72 -1.99 -3.90
N LYS A 109 -13.45 -2.70 -4.76
CA LYS A 109 -13.26 -4.12 -5.05
C LYS A 109 -12.21 -4.33 -6.13
N ALA A 110 -11.53 -5.49 -6.10
CA ALA A 110 -10.67 -5.93 -7.20
C ALA A 110 -11.48 -6.20 -8.48
N THR A 111 -12.79 -6.43 -8.37
CA THR A 111 -13.70 -6.65 -9.49
C THR A 111 -14.70 -5.50 -9.63
N TYR A 112 -15.04 -5.16 -10.86
CA TYR A 112 -16.02 -4.12 -11.18
C TYR A 112 -16.89 -4.54 -12.36
N LYS A 113 -18.20 -4.46 -12.17
CA LYS A 113 -19.18 -4.62 -13.26
C LYS A 113 -19.34 -3.26 -13.94
N VAL A 114 -19.03 -3.22 -15.23
CA VAL A 114 -19.15 -2.00 -16.04
C VAL A 114 -20.61 -1.56 -16.04
N THR A 115 -20.85 -0.32 -15.63
CA THR A 115 -22.19 0.26 -15.57
C THR A 115 -22.45 1.17 -16.77
N ARG A 116 -23.72 1.47 -17.04
CA ARG A 116 -24.13 2.38 -18.12
C ARG A 116 -23.49 3.78 -18.01
N LYS A 117 -23.12 4.21 -16.79
CA LYS A 117 -22.40 5.47 -16.53
C LYS A 117 -21.00 5.50 -17.14
N ALA A 118 -20.43 4.33 -17.45
CA ALA A 118 -19.11 4.16 -18.05
C ALA A 118 -19.12 4.17 -19.57
N THR A 119 -20.28 4.12 -20.22
CA THR A 119 -20.41 4.21 -21.68
C THR A 119 -19.64 5.42 -22.24
N ALA A 120 -18.95 5.19 -23.35
CA ALA A 120 -18.06 6.13 -24.05
C ALA A 120 -16.86 6.65 -23.22
N LYS A 121 -16.67 6.15 -21.99
CA LYS A 121 -15.58 6.54 -21.09
C LYS A 121 -14.58 5.41 -20.94
N LYS A 122 -13.37 5.78 -20.49
CA LYS A 122 -12.29 4.84 -20.17
C LYS A 122 -12.35 4.50 -18.69
N LEU A 123 -11.98 3.28 -18.32
CA LEU A 123 -11.87 2.85 -16.94
C LEU A 123 -10.41 2.83 -16.51
N ALA A 124 -10.14 3.14 -15.26
CA ALA A 124 -8.82 3.01 -14.65
C ALA A 124 -8.98 2.62 -13.19
N VAL A 125 -7.94 2.04 -12.60
CA VAL A 125 -7.93 1.66 -11.19
C VAL A 125 -6.67 2.18 -10.53
N LYS A 126 -6.85 2.91 -9.43
CA LYS A 126 -5.76 3.24 -8.52
C LYS A 126 -5.66 2.14 -7.48
N VAL A 127 -4.49 1.53 -7.37
CA VAL A 127 -4.16 0.51 -6.38
C VAL A 127 -3.25 1.17 -5.34
N THR A 128 -3.63 1.09 -4.07
CA THR A 128 -2.87 1.67 -2.96
C THR A 128 -2.33 0.56 -2.08
N TYR A 129 -1.04 0.60 -1.82
CA TYR A 129 -0.28 -0.35 -1.02
C TYR A 129 0.13 0.34 0.28
N THR A 130 -0.24 -0.27 1.40
CA THR A 130 0.07 0.23 2.74
C THR A 130 0.62 -0.91 3.58
N ALA A 131 1.67 -0.66 4.35
CA ALA A 131 2.20 -1.61 5.31
C ALA A 131 2.61 -0.86 6.58
N THR A 132 2.50 -1.52 7.74
CA THR A 132 2.87 -0.93 9.03
C THR A 132 4.35 -0.56 9.01
N GLY A 133 4.67 0.69 9.35
CA GLY A 133 6.04 1.17 9.34
C GLY A 133 6.64 1.44 7.95
N HIS A 134 5.81 1.39 6.91
CA HIS A 134 6.23 1.72 5.55
C HIS A 134 5.52 2.96 5.00
N THR A 135 6.16 3.62 4.03
CA THR A 135 5.54 4.68 3.24
C THR A 135 4.47 4.11 2.31
N THR A 136 3.36 4.83 2.18
CA THR A 136 2.25 4.41 1.31
C THR A 136 2.64 4.59 -0.15
N THR A 137 2.52 3.52 -0.94
CA THR A 137 2.81 3.55 -2.37
C THR A 137 1.52 3.39 -3.15
N THR A 138 1.32 4.18 -4.20
CA THR A 138 0.15 4.04 -5.07
C THR A 138 0.55 3.81 -6.52
N THR A 139 -0.20 2.99 -7.23
CA THR A 139 0.04 2.67 -8.64
C THR A 139 -1.28 2.66 -9.38
N THR A 140 -1.30 3.25 -10.58
CA THR A 140 -2.51 3.30 -11.41
C THR A 140 -2.37 2.33 -12.57
N THR A 141 -3.45 1.63 -12.91
CA THR A 141 -3.48 0.76 -14.09
C THR A 141 -3.47 1.59 -15.38
N ALA A 142 -3.12 0.96 -16.50
CA ALA A 142 -3.42 1.53 -17.80
C ALA A 142 -4.93 1.78 -17.96
N LYS A 143 -5.28 2.87 -18.65
CA LYS A 143 -6.68 3.19 -18.99
C LYS A 143 -7.19 2.16 -20.00
N THR A 144 -8.41 1.67 -19.80
CA THR A 144 -9.08 0.81 -20.78
C THR A 144 -9.45 1.60 -22.04
N PRO A 145 -9.76 0.94 -23.16
CA PRO A 145 -10.50 1.57 -24.25
C PRO A 145 -11.89 2.06 -23.79
N LYS A 146 -12.54 2.86 -24.65
CA LYS A 146 -13.88 3.39 -24.39
C LYS A 146 -14.87 2.23 -24.27
N VAL A 147 -15.71 2.28 -23.25
CA VAL A 147 -16.80 1.31 -23.07
C VAL A 147 -17.88 1.55 -24.13
N ARG A 148 -18.32 0.47 -24.79
CA ARG A 148 -19.46 0.46 -25.72
C ARG A 148 -20.76 0.20 -24.97
N ARG A 149 -21.88 0.66 -25.54
CA ARG A 149 -23.20 0.32 -25.00
C ARG A 149 -23.47 -1.16 -25.14
#